data_AF-A0A291H2J0-F1
#
_entry.id   AF-A0A291H2J0-F1
#
_cell.length_a   1.000
_cell.length_b   1.000
_cell.length_c   1.000
_cell.angle_alpha   90.00
_cell.angle_beta   90.00
_cell.angle_gamma   90.00
#
_symmetry.space_group_name_H-M   'P 1'
#
loop_
_entity.id
_entity.type
_entity.pdbx_description
1 polymer ?
#
loop_
_entity_poly.entity_id
_entity_poly.type
_entity_poly.pdbx_seq_one_letter_code
_entity_poly.pdbx_strand_id
1 'polypeptide(L)'
;MAPLPPAAEKSVGIAFLLTFLFGPLGMLYSTVTGALVLIAVTVVLAIVVGIVVGLISLATFGFGAVLVVLAPLAGAPIWIASIIWGCLAASRHNERVRAQLSGVGRAGY
;
A
#
# COMPACT_ATOMS: atom_id res chain seq x y z
N MET A 1 18.84 -5.72 -32.27
CA MET A 1 18.22 -6.25 -31.04
C MET A 1 16.73 -6.34 -31.29
N ALA A 2 16.12 -7.52 -31.20
CA ALA A 2 14.67 -7.63 -31.28
C ALA A 2 14.03 -6.86 -30.10
N PRO A 3 12.93 -6.10 -30.30
CA PRO A 3 12.22 -5.45 -29.20
C PRO A 3 11.81 -6.50 -28.17
N LEU A 4 12.10 -6.27 -26.89
CA LEU A 4 11.58 -7.12 -25.82
C LEU A 4 10.05 -7.08 -25.84
N PRO A 5 9.37 -8.21 -25.55
CA PRO A 5 7.92 -8.22 -25.48
C PRO A 5 7.46 -7.16 -24.46
N PRO A 6 6.46 -6.34 -24.82
CA PRO A 6 5.95 -5.28 -23.96
C PRO A 6 5.47 -5.89 -22.64
N ALA A 7 5.92 -5.31 -21.51
CA ALA A 7 5.48 -5.76 -20.19
C ALA A 7 3.95 -5.63 -20.09
N ALA A 8 3.28 -6.61 -19.47
CA ALA A 8 1.81 -6.60 -19.38
C ALA A 8 1.29 -5.47 -18.48
N GLU A 9 0.12 -4.95 -18.82
CA GLU A 9 -0.62 -4.01 -17.96
C GLU A 9 -1.16 -4.71 -16.71
N LYS A 10 -1.25 -3.96 -15.61
CA LYS A 10 -1.82 -4.38 -14.33
C LYS A 10 -3.22 -3.80 -14.16
N SER A 11 -4.13 -4.52 -13.49
CA SER A 11 -5.50 -4.05 -13.27
C SER A 11 -5.57 -3.11 -12.06
N VAL A 12 -5.95 -1.85 -12.28
CA VAL A 12 -6.15 -0.86 -11.21
C VAL A 12 -7.30 -1.27 -10.29
N GLY A 13 -8.34 -1.91 -10.82
CA GLY A 13 -9.46 -2.42 -10.02
C GLY A 13 -9.04 -3.51 -9.03
N ILE A 14 -8.16 -4.42 -9.46
CA ILE A 14 -7.61 -5.45 -8.56
C ILE A 14 -6.70 -4.79 -7.51
N ALA A 15 -5.89 -3.80 -7.90
CA ALA A 15 -5.07 -3.04 -6.95
C ALA A 15 -5.94 -2.35 -5.88
N PHE A 16 -7.05 -1.72 -6.27
CA PHE A 16 -8.02 -1.13 -5.35
C PHE A 16 -8.62 -2.17 -4.42
N LEU A 17 -9.17 -3.28 -4.95
CA LEU A 17 -9.82 -4.30 -4.13
C LEU A 17 -8.86 -4.91 -3.10
N LEU A 18 -7.63 -5.22 -3.52
CA LEU A 18 -6.62 -5.78 -2.63
C LEU A 18 -6.19 -4.78 -1.55
N THR A 19 -5.95 -3.52 -1.91
CA THR A 19 -5.56 -2.48 -0.93
C THR A 19 -6.73 -2.06 -0.04
N PHE A 20 -7.95 -2.13 -0.52
CA PHE A 20 -9.14 -1.86 0.29
C PHE A 20 -9.36 -2.96 1.33
N LEU A 21 -9.19 -4.23 0.97
CA LEU A 21 -9.43 -5.35 1.89
C LEU A 21 -8.25 -5.63 2.83
N PHE A 22 -7.01 -5.41 2.35
CA PHE A 22 -5.79 -5.79 3.09
C PHE A 22 -4.86 -4.61 3.39
N GLY A 23 -5.22 -3.38 3.01
CA GLY A 23 -4.42 -2.20 3.27
C GLY A 23 -3.04 -2.27 2.59
N PRO A 24 -1.95 -2.04 3.33
CA PRO A 24 -0.58 -2.12 2.83
C PRO A 24 -0.20 -3.45 2.17
N LEU A 25 -0.77 -4.57 2.61
CA LEU A 25 -0.50 -5.89 2.01
C LEU A 25 -1.02 -5.98 0.58
N GLY A 26 -2.14 -5.31 0.28
CA GLY A 26 -2.70 -5.27 -1.07
C GLY A 26 -1.80 -4.55 -2.08
N MET A 27 -0.90 -3.68 -1.61
CA MET A 27 0.04 -2.98 -2.49
C MET A 27 1.09 -3.92 -3.11
N LEU A 28 1.30 -5.13 -2.58
CA LEU A 28 2.24 -6.10 -3.15
C LEU A 28 1.90 -6.46 -4.60
N TYR A 29 0.64 -6.33 -5.01
CA TYR A 29 0.22 -6.52 -6.40
C TYR A 29 0.80 -5.44 -7.34
N SER A 30 0.82 -4.18 -6.90
CA SER A 30 1.24 -3.06 -7.76
C SER A 30 2.70 -2.65 -7.55
N THR A 31 3.21 -2.68 -6.31
CA THR A 31 4.58 -2.31 -5.94
C THR A 31 5.09 -3.01 -4.67
N VAL A 32 6.22 -3.72 -4.78
CA VAL A 32 6.84 -4.41 -3.65
C VAL A 32 7.49 -3.41 -2.68
N THR A 33 8.26 -2.44 -3.19
CA THR A 33 8.95 -1.45 -2.34
C THR A 33 7.96 -0.59 -1.56
N GLY A 34 6.89 -0.12 -2.20
CA GLY A 34 5.87 0.69 -1.53
C GLY A 34 5.14 -0.09 -0.43
N ALA A 35 4.81 -1.35 -0.71
CA ALA A 35 4.19 -2.23 0.28
C ALA A 35 5.10 -2.44 1.50
N LEU A 36 6.40 -2.74 1.28
CA LEU A 36 7.36 -2.93 2.37
C LEU A 36 7.52 -1.67 3.24
N VAL A 37 7.55 -0.48 2.62
CA VAL A 37 7.61 0.79 3.35
C VAL A 37 6.37 0.98 4.23
N LEU A 38 5.16 0.81 3.69
CA LEU A 38 3.95 0.98 4.48
C LEU A 38 3.76 -0.11 5.54
N ILE A 39 4.18 -1.34 5.28
CA ILE A 39 4.20 -2.41 6.29
C ILE A 39 5.13 -2.01 7.44
N ALA A 40 6.35 -1.56 7.15
CA ALA A 40 7.29 -1.12 8.17
C ALA A 40 6.72 0.05 9.01
N VAL A 41 6.12 1.05 8.35
CA VAL A 41 5.44 2.18 9.02
C VAL A 41 4.29 1.69 9.91
N THR A 42 3.49 0.74 9.42
CA THR A 42 2.38 0.14 10.18
C THR A 42 2.87 -0.57 11.44
N VAL A 43 3.94 -1.37 11.31
CA VAL A 43 4.52 -2.10 12.45
C VAL A 43 5.07 -1.13 13.49
N VAL A 44 5.82 -0.11 13.07
CA VAL A 44 6.36 0.91 13.98
C VAL A 44 5.22 1.65 14.69
N LEU A 45 4.19 2.08 13.96
CA LEU A 45 3.04 2.75 14.55
C LEU A 45 2.30 1.84 15.55
N ALA A 46 2.09 0.57 15.21
CA ALA A 46 1.45 -0.40 16.08
C ALA A 46 2.23 -0.61 17.38
N ILE A 47 3.57 -0.68 17.32
CA ILE A 47 4.44 -0.79 18.49
C ILE A 47 4.32 0.48 19.36
N VAL A 48 4.44 1.67 18.76
CA VAL A 48 4.35 2.93 19.51
C VAL A 48 2.99 3.09 20.17
N VAL A 49 1.90 2.88 19.44
CA VAL A 49 0.53 2.93 19.98
C VAL A 49 0.35 1.89 21.09
N GLY A 50 0.84 0.67 20.89
CA GLY A 50 0.78 -0.40 21.89
C GLY A 50 1.52 -0.07 23.17
N ILE A 51 2.73 0.51 23.08
CA ILE A 51 3.49 0.98 24.24
C ILE A 51 2.74 2.08 24.98
N VAL A 52 2.24 3.09 24.27
CA VAL A 52 1.50 4.21 24.87
C VAL A 52 0.25 3.71 25.59
N VAL A 53 -0.57 2.88 24.93
CA VAL A 53 -1.77 2.30 25.53
C VAL A 53 -1.42 1.40 26.72
N GLY A 54 -0.36 0.61 26.62
CA GLY A 54 0.13 -0.26 27.71
C GLY A 54 0.54 0.54 28.94
N LEU A 55 1.30 1.63 28.77
CA LEU A 55 1.71 2.51 29.86
C LEU A 55 0.52 3.21 30.52
N ILE A 56 -0.43 3.72 29.73
CA ILE A 56 -1.66 4.33 30.26
C ILE A 56 -2.47 3.28 31.03
N SER A 57 -2.60 2.07 30.49
CA SER A 57 -3.30 0.97 31.15
C SER A 57 -2.66 0.64 32.50
N LEU A 58 -1.33 0.55 32.57
CA LEU A 58 -0.60 0.29 33.81
C LEU A 58 -0.83 1.41 34.84
N ALA A 59 -0.76 2.68 34.42
CA ALA A 59 -0.95 3.83 35.30
C ALA A 59 -2.40 3.99 35.82
N THR A 60 -3.37 3.40 35.12
CA THR A 60 -4.80 3.52 35.42
C THR A 60 -5.42 2.21 35.93
N PHE A 61 -4.60 1.28 36.40
CA PHE A 61 -5.03 -0.05 36.88
C PHE A 61 -5.92 -0.80 35.87
N GLY A 62 -5.60 -0.68 34.59
CA GLY A 62 -6.26 -1.39 33.49
C GLY A 62 -7.36 -0.60 32.78
N PHE A 63 -7.81 0.55 33.31
CA PHE A 63 -8.86 1.34 32.66
C PHE A 63 -8.45 1.87 31.28
N GLY A 64 -7.17 2.18 31.09
CA GLY A 64 -6.58 2.58 29.82
C GLY A 64 -6.69 1.56 28.70
N ALA A 65 -6.98 0.28 29.00
CA ALA A 65 -7.09 -0.77 27.99
C ALA A 65 -8.26 -0.53 27.01
N VAL A 66 -9.27 0.27 27.40
CA VAL A 66 -10.38 0.67 26.53
C VAL A 66 -9.89 1.43 25.28
N LEU A 67 -8.72 2.07 25.34
CA LEU A 67 -8.12 2.78 24.22
C LEU A 67 -7.72 1.86 23.06
N VAL A 68 -7.57 0.55 23.30
CA VAL A 68 -7.36 -0.44 22.24
C VAL A 68 -8.51 -0.43 21.22
N VAL A 69 -9.73 -0.11 21.65
CA VAL A 69 -10.89 0.01 20.75
C VAL A 69 -10.70 1.14 19.73
N LEU A 70 -9.89 2.16 20.06
CA LEU A 70 -9.57 3.27 19.17
C LEU A 70 -8.31 3.01 18.32
N ALA A 71 -7.52 1.98 18.62
CA ALA A 71 -6.31 1.64 17.87
C ALA A 71 -6.53 1.45 16.36
N PRO A 72 -7.67 0.87 15.88
CA PRO A 72 -7.96 0.79 14.45
C PRO A 72 -8.08 2.15 13.76
N LEU A 73 -8.51 3.20 14.48
CA LEU A 73 -8.65 4.55 13.91
C LEU A 73 -7.29 5.16 13.58
N ALA A 74 -6.25 4.84 14.36
CA ALA A 74 -4.88 5.27 14.07
C ALA A 74 -4.33 4.64 12.77
N GLY A 75 -4.84 3.47 12.38
CA GLY A 75 -4.48 2.78 11.13
C GLY A 75 -5.25 3.25 9.90
N ALA A 76 -6.36 3.96 10.06
CA ALA A 76 -7.20 4.40 8.94
C ALA A 76 -6.44 5.27 7.89
N PRO A 77 -5.57 6.22 8.28
CA PRO A 77 -4.78 7.00 7.32
C PRO A 77 -3.83 6.14 6.49
N ILE A 78 -3.21 5.13 7.11
CA ILE A 78 -2.32 4.17 6.42
C ILE A 78 -3.12 3.36 5.40
N TRP A 79 -4.34 2.96 5.76
CA TRP A 79 -5.23 2.23 4.88
C TRP A 79 -5.58 3.06 3.63
N ILE A 80 -5.99 4.31 3.82
CA ILE A 80 -6.30 5.24 2.71
C ILE A 80 -5.06 5.50 1.86
N ALA A 81 -3.90 5.74 2.49
CA ALA A 81 -2.64 5.94 1.78
C ALA A 81 -2.27 4.72 0.92
N SER A 82 -2.50 3.51 1.42
CA SER A 82 -2.22 2.28 0.68
C SER A 82 -3.10 2.10 -0.56
N ILE A 83 -4.37 2.51 -0.49
CA ILE A 83 -5.29 2.47 -1.64
C ILE A 83 -4.82 3.43 -2.72
N ILE A 84 -4.59 4.69 -2.34
CA ILE A 84 -4.19 5.74 -3.29
C ILE A 84 -2.86 5.37 -3.95
N TRP A 85 -1.86 4.99 -3.16
CA TRP A 85 -0.55 4.64 -3.69
C TRP A 85 -0.61 3.33 -4.49
N GLY A 86 -1.34 2.32 -4.03
CA GLY A 86 -1.52 1.06 -4.73
C GLY A 86 -2.10 1.25 -6.14
N CYS A 87 -3.16 2.06 -6.25
CA CYS A 87 -3.78 2.43 -7.53
C CYS A 87 -2.83 3.25 -8.40
N LEU A 88 -2.17 4.28 -7.85
CA LEU A 88 -1.21 5.10 -8.59
C LEU A 88 -0.01 4.28 -9.12
N ALA A 89 0.48 3.31 -8.35
CA ALA A 89 1.55 2.43 -8.77
C ALA A 89 1.14 1.54 -9.95
N ALA A 90 -0.10 1.02 -9.94
CA ALA A 90 -0.65 0.26 -11.06
C ALA A 90 -0.82 1.14 -12.31
N SER A 91 -1.40 2.34 -12.17
CA SER A 91 -1.60 3.28 -13.28
C SER A 91 -0.27 3.71 -13.92
N ARG A 92 0.72 4.09 -13.11
CA ARG A 92 2.05 4.47 -13.60
C ARG A 92 2.78 3.34 -14.32
N HIS A 93 2.57 2.09 -13.90
CA HIS A 93 3.10 0.93 -14.61
C HIS A 93 2.47 0.81 -16.00
N ASN A 94 1.15 0.96 -16.10
CA ASN A 94 0.43 0.88 -17.37
C ASN A 94 0.80 2.01 -18.34
N GLU A 95 0.95 3.24 -17.83
CA GLU A 95 1.39 4.39 -18.65
C GLU A 95 2.77 4.13 -19.29
N ARG A 96 3.71 3.55 -18.55
CA ARG A 96 5.05 3.19 -19.06
C ARG A 96 4.96 2.11 -20.14
N VAL A 97 4.15 1.08 -19.90
CA VAL A 97 3.90 0.01 -20.87
C VAL A 97 3.33 0.57 -22.17
N ARG A 98 2.30 1.43 -22.08
CA ARG A 98 1.67 2.06 -23.26
C ARG A 98 2.64 2.98 -24.01
N ALA A 99 3.47 3.74 -23.29
CA ALA A 99 4.49 4.58 -23.89
C ALA A 99 5.50 3.72 -24.69
N GLN A 100 5.97 2.61 -24.13
CA GLN A 100 6.86 1.66 -24.81
C GLN A 100 6.20 1.06 -26.06
N LEU A 101 4.95 0.61 -25.95
CA LEU A 101 4.17 0.07 -27.07
C LEU A 101 4.05 1.07 -28.23
N SER A 102 3.72 2.33 -27.93
CA SER A 102 3.60 3.38 -28.95
C SER A 102 4.94 3.80 -29.57
N GLY A 103 6.04 3.68 -28.83
CA GLY A 103 7.40 3.91 -29.34
C GLY A 103 7.87 2.79 -30.27
N VAL A 104 7.60 1.53 -29.90
CA VAL A 104 7.89 0.36 -30.76
C VAL A 104 7.04 0.42 -32.04
N GLY A 105 5.76 0.78 -31.95
CA GLY A 105 4.90 0.98 -33.11
C GLY A 105 5.38 2.10 -34.04
N ARG A 106 6.08 3.12 -33.53
CA ARG A 106 6.68 4.20 -34.34
C ARG A 106 7.99 3.83 -35.02
N ALA A 107 8.76 2.88 -34.46
CA ALA A 107 10.06 2.46 -35.01
C ALA A 107 9.96 1.30 -36.02
N GLY A 108 8.75 0.75 -36.21
CA GLY A 108 8.48 -0.35 -37.14
C GLY A 108 7.92 0.08 -38.51
N TYR A 109 7.81 1.39 -38.77
CA TYR A 109 7.53 1.99 -40.09
C TYR A 109 8.75 2.78 -40.56
#